data_AF-A0A2V3IW86-F1
#
_entry.id   AF-A0A2V3IW86-F1
#
_cell.length_a   1.000
_cell.length_b   1.000
_cell.length_c   1.000
_cell.angle_alpha   90.00
_cell.angle_beta   90.00
_cell.angle_gamma   90.00
#
_symmetry.space_group_name_H-M   'P 1'
#
loop_
_entity.id
_entity.type
_entity.pdbx_description
1 polymer ?
#
loop_
_entity_poly.entity_id
_entity_poly.type
_entity_poly.pdbx_seq_one_letter_code
_entity_poly.pdbx_strand_id
1 'polypeptide(L)'
;MCDVFMNKDRVVLQSGLQSLSVMKTTQSGWANFLRDNYTTLPETTERILATTLDVKWTYTRTKLSELLRLDFDGIHRQIRDAALGQFFGPPKTGIYSKGVQETLFKMASAAIETVKEIDTVTFSLPNLHFLPCSLPVYQQNGILFEDDVFIPSDEPHGLITATVSRWKTARPPSTSSLRRSRL
;
A
#
# COMPACT_ATOMS: atom_id res chain seq x y z
N MET A 1 -9.81 -10.90 -6.89
CA MET A 1 -11.10 -10.19 -7.07
C MET A 1 -11.16 -9.55 -8.46
N CYS A 2 -12.33 -9.46 -9.08
CA CYS A 2 -12.53 -8.71 -10.32
C CYS A 2 -13.96 -8.13 -10.35
N ASP A 3 -14.09 -6.84 -10.63
CA ASP A 3 -15.37 -6.15 -10.72
C ASP A 3 -15.52 -5.51 -12.12
N VAL A 4 -16.72 -5.62 -12.70
CA VAL A 4 -17.04 -5.05 -14.01
C VAL A 4 -18.27 -4.17 -13.88
N PHE A 5 -18.12 -2.89 -14.26
CA PHE A 5 -19.24 -1.95 -14.33
C PHE A 5 -19.41 -1.51 -15.78
N MET A 6 -20.57 -1.74 -16.37
CA MET A 6 -20.82 -1.45 -17.78
C MET A 6 -22.07 -0.60 -17.97
N ASN A 7 -21.99 0.38 -18.86
CA ASN A 7 -23.14 1.04 -19.45
C ASN A 7 -23.03 1.00 -20.98
N LYS A 8 -23.99 1.60 -21.70
CA LYS A 8 -24.03 1.58 -23.18
C LYS A 8 -22.77 2.15 -23.86
N ASP A 9 -22.02 3.02 -23.17
CA ASP A 9 -20.91 3.79 -23.77
C ASP A 9 -19.53 3.35 -23.25
N ARG A 10 -19.45 2.72 -22.07
CA ARG A 10 -18.18 2.35 -21.43
C ARG A 10 -18.27 1.12 -20.53
N VAL A 11 -17.12 0.46 -20.40
CA VAL A 11 -16.81 -0.56 -19.40
C VAL A 11 -15.77 0.00 -18.44
N VAL A 12 -15.98 -0.14 -17.14
CA VAL A 12 -14.96 0.08 -16.10
C VAL A 12 -14.63 -1.29 -15.53
N LEU A 13 -13.39 -1.73 -15.76
CA LEU A 13 -12.87 -2.97 -15.24
C LEU A 13 -11.97 -2.68 -14.05
N GLN A 14 -12.15 -3.46 -12.98
CA GLN A 14 -11.26 -3.46 -11.83
C GLN A 14 -10.80 -4.88 -11.55
N SER A 15 -9.53 -5.04 -11.19
CA SER A 15 -9.00 -6.30 -10.66
C SER A 15 -8.33 -6.04 -9.32
N GLY A 16 -8.05 -7.11 -8.58
CA GLY A 16 -7.42 -6.98 -7.30
C GLY A 16 -6.83 -8.26 -6.75
N LEU A 17 -5.85 -8.06 -5.88
CA LEU A 17 -5.24 -9.04 -4.99
C LEU A 17 -5.91 -8.90 -3.62
N GLN A 18 -6.26 -10.00 -3.00
CA GLN A 18 -6.89 -10.00 -1.68
C GLN A 18 -6.17 -10.95 -0.75
N SER A 19 -6.17 -10.60 0.53
CA SER A 19 -5.77 -11.47 1.62
C SER A 19 -4.34 -12.02 1.49
N LEU A 20 -3.42 -11.27 0.87
CA LEU A 20 -2.01 -11.68 0.81
C LEU A 20 -1.29 -11.23 2.10
N SER A 21 -1.13 -12.16 3.04
CA SER A 21 -0.39 -11.90 4.27
C SER A 21 1.12 -11.89 4.02
N VAL A 22 1.78 -10.87 4.55
CA VAL A 22 3.25 -10.71 4.51
C VAL A 22 3.75 -10.23 5.85
N MET A 23 4.99 -10.60 6.17
CA MET A 23 5.66 -10.21 7.40
C MET A 23 7.16 -10.02 7.14
N LYS A 24 7.74 -8.98 7.72
CA LYS A 24 9.18 -8.90 7.96
C LYS A 24 9.44 -8.71 9.45
N THR A 25 10.45 -9.41 9.95
CA THR A 25 10.80 -9.48 11.37
C THR A 25 11.74 -8.36 11.83
N THR A 26 12.25 -7.57 10.89
CA THR A 26 13.12 -6.42 11.13
C THR A 26 12.89 -5.35 10.06
N GLN A 27 13.74 -4.31 10.00
CA GLN A 27 13.74 -3.27 8.97
C GLN A 27 12.43 -2.48 8.96
N SER A 28 11.86 -2.27 10.15
CA SER A 28 10.69 -1.44 10.34
C SER A 28 10.76 -0.71 11.68
N GLY A 29 10.41 0.57 11.67
CA GLY A 29 10.28 1.35 12.88
C GLY A 29 9.00 2.17 12.87
N TRP A 30 8.78 2.89 13.98
CA TRP A 30 7.77 3.92 14.12
C TRP A 30 8.22 4.89 15.23
N ALA A 31 8.60 6.11 14.83
CA ALA A 31 9.17 7.13 15.70
C ALA A 31 8.90 8.53 15.14
N ASN A 32 9.14 9.56 15.94
CA ASN A 32 8.91 10.98 15.64
C ASN A 32 7.44 11.30 15.31
N PHE A 33 6.50 10.59 15.94
CA PHE A 33 5.07 10.89 15.83
C PHE A 33 4.65 11.95 16.85
N LEU A 34 3.54 12.63 16.57
CA LEU A 34 2.96 13.60 17.50
C LEU A 34 2.59 12.93 18.82
N ARG A 35 2.90 13.60 19.93
CA ARG A 35 2.58 13.14 21.27
C ARG A 35 1.62 14.10 21.94
N ASP A 36 0.56 13.54 22.51
CA ASP A 36 -0.41 14.24 23.35
C ASP A 36 -0.57 13.52 24.70
N ASN A 37 -1.53 13.97 25.51
CA ASN A 37 -1.80 13.41 26.84
C ASN A 37 -2.31 11.95 26.82
N TYR A 38 -2.67 11.40 25.66
CA TYR A 38 -3.17 10.03 25.48
C TYR A 38 -2.14 9.11 24.79
N THR A 39 -0.99 9.64 24.41
CA THR A 39 0.03 8.90 23.68
C THR A 39 0.91 8.09 24.63
N THR A 40 0.59 6.80 24.79
CA THR A 40 1.38 5.85 25.61
C THR A 40 2.37 5.02 24.79
N LEU A 41 2.23 5.02 23.46
CA LEU A 41 3.03 4.21 22.56
C LEU A 41 4.52 4.62 22.62
N PRO A 42 5.45 3.71 22.93
CA PRO A 42 6.87 3.99 22.81
C PRO A 42 7.30 4.10 21.34
N GLU A 43 8.29 4.92 21.08
CA GLU A 43 8.95 4.93 19.78
C GLU A 43 9.82 3.69 19.63
N THR A 44 9.97 3.20 18.40
CA THR A 44 10.92 2.14 18.09
C THR A 44 11.55 2.35 16.73
N THR A 45 12.81 1.97 16.61
CA THR A 45 13.52 1.84 15.33
C THR A 45 13.54 0.41 14.82
N GLU A 46 13.05 -0.55 15.60
CA GLU A 46 13.02 -1.96 15.23
C GLU A 46 11.76 -2.66 15.73
N ARG A 47 11.03 -3.32 14.83
CA ARG A 47 9.81 -4.06 15.12
C ARG A 47 9.42 -4.97 13.96
N ILE A 48 8.60 -5.96 14.27
CA ILE A 48 7.86 -6.70 13.25
C ILE A 48 6.90 -5.75 12.51
N LEU A 49 6.89 -5.87 11.18
CA LEU A 49 5.84 -5.32 10.33
C LEU A 49 5.12 -6.48 9.64
N ALA A 50 3.88 -6.73 10.04
CA ALA A 50 3.00 -7.70 9.43
C ALA A 50 1.73 -7.03 8.92
N THR A 51 1.23 -7.46 7.77
CA THR A 51 0.01 -6.92 7.17
C THR A 51 -0.61 -7.93 6.21
N THR A 52 -1.87 -7.69 5.86
CA THR A 52 -2.57 -8.42 4.81
C THR A 52 -2.89 -7.45 3.68
N LEU A 53 -2.29 -7.67 2.51
CA LEU A 53 -2.44 -6.77 1.37
C LEU A 53 -3.78 -7.03 0.69
N ASP A 54 -4.67 -6.04 0.77
CA ASP A 54 -5.79 -5.90 -0.14
C ASP A 54 -5.48 -4.77 -1.13
N VAL A 55 -5.39 -5.13 -2.40
CA VAL A 55 -5.01 -4.23 -3.49
C VAL A 55 -6.06 -4.28 -4.58
N LYS A 56 -6.54 -3.12 -5.00
CA LYS A 56 -7.53 -2.99 -6.07
C LYS A 56 -7.07 -1.95 -7.08
N TRP A 57 -7.12 -2.27 -8.36
CA TRP A 57 -6.76 -1.33 -9.43
C TRP A 57 -7.83 -1.23 -10.50
N THR A 58 -7.87 -0.07 -11.15
CA THR A 58 -8.79 0.22 -12.26
C THR A 58 -7.98 0.36 -13.55
N TYR A 59 -8.41 -0.29 -14.63
CA TYR A 59 -7.74 -0.17 -15.92
C TYR A 59 -8.01 1.18 -16.60
N THR A 60 -7.06 1.64 -17.40
CA THR A 60 -7.15 2.87 -18.22
C THR A 60 -8.14 2.75 -19.37
N ARG A 61 -8.30 1.54 -19.93
CA ARG A 61 -9.14 1.28 -21.10
C ARG A 61 -10.60 1.17 -20.70
N THR A 62 -11.48 1.77 -21.50
CA THR A 62 -12.92 1.82 -21.20
C THR A 62 -13.79 1.15 -22.27
N LYS A 63 -13.18 0.62 -23.33
CA LYS A 63 -13.88 -0.15 -24.37
C LYS A 63 -13.58 -1.63 -24.21
N LEU A 64 -14.61 -2.48 -24.33
CA LEU A 64 -14.47 -3.93 -24.21
C LEU A 64 -13.43 -4.49 -25.19
N SER A 65 -13.44 -4.05 -26.44
CA SER A 65 -12.48 -4.49 -27.47
C SER A 65 -11.03 -4.14 -27.18
N GLU A 66 -10.77 -3.09 -26.37
CA GLU A 66 -9.42 -2.72 -25.93
C GLU A 66 -9.01 -3.53 -24.69
N LEU A 67 -9.95 -3.74 -23.76
CA LEU A 67 -9.72 -4.54 -22.55
C LEU A 67 -9.39 -5.99 -22.87
N LEU A 68 -10.06 -6.60 -23.85
CA LEU A 68 -9.83 -8.00 -24.25
C LEU A 68 -8.43 -8.28 -24.84
N ARG A 69 -7.63 -7.24 -25.10
CA ARG A 69 -6.24 -7.39 -25.59
C ARG A 69 -5.21 -7.35 -24.46
N LEU A 70 -5.63 -7.14 -23.22
CA LEU A 70 -4.71 -7.04 -22.08
C LEU A 70 -4.32 -8.43 -21.57
N ASP A 71 -3.05 -8.57 -21.18
CA ASP A 71 -2.58 -9.73 -20.42
C ASP A 71 -2.87 -9.52 -18.93
N PHE A 72 -4.07 -9.90 -18.50
CA PHE A 72 -4.53 -9.72 -17.12
C PHE A 72 -3.65 -10.45 -16.10
N ASP A 73 -3.20 -11.67 -16.42
CA ASP A 73 -2.36 -12.46 -15.53
C ASP A 73 -0.96 -11.84 -15.40
N GLY A 74 -0.39 -11.36 -16.51
CA GLY A 74 0.87 -10.63 -16.52
C GLY A 74 0.79 -9.32 -15.73
N ILE A 75 -0.32 -8.58 -15.86
CA ILE A 75 -0.57 -7.35 -15.09
C ILE A 75 -0.68 -7.66 -13.60
N HIS A 76 -1.45 -8.69 -13.23
CA HIS A 76 -1.60 -9.11 -11.84
C HIS A 76 -0.25 -9.48 -11.21
N ARG A 77 0.58 -10.27 -11.91
CA ARG A 77 1.93 -10.63 -11.45
C ARG A 77 2.81 -9.40 -11.28
N GLN A 78 2.85 -8.51 -12.26
CA GLN A 78 3.67 -7.29 -12.19
C GLN A 78 3.30 -6.38 -11.00
N ILE A 79 2.00 -6.19 -10.74
CA ILE A 79 1.54 -5.38 -9.59
C ILE A 79 1.96 -6.04 -8.27
N ARG A 80 1.75 -7.35 -8.14
CA ARG A 80 2.16 -8.11 -6.95
C ARG A 80 3.67 -7.99 -6.73
N ASP A 81 4.47 -8.26 -7.76
CA ASP A 81 5.92 -8.30 -7.65
C ASP A 81 6.50 -6.90 -7.36
N ALA A 82 5.94 -5.85 -7.98
CA ALA A 82 6.31 -4.47 -7.67
C ALA A 82 6.02 -4.10 -6.20
N ALA A 83 4.85 -4.48 -5.68
CA ALA A 83 4.50 -4.24 -4.29
C ALA A 83 5.40 -5.02 -3.33
N LEU A 84 5.60 -6.32 -3.55
CA LEU A 84 6.45 -7.16 -2.70
C LEU A 84 7.92 -6.71 -2.73
N GLY A 85 8.40 -6.25 -3.89
CA GLY A 85 9.73 -5.66 -4.02
C GLY A 85 9.94 -4.44 -3.13
N GLN A 86 8.92 -3.59 -2.96
CA GLN A 86 8.97 -2.43 -2.07
C GLN A 86 8.75 -2.79 -0.59
N PHE A 87 8.01 -3.86 -0.29
CA PHE A 87 7.80 -4.30 1.09
C PHE A 87 9.05 -4.97 1.67
N PHE A 88 9.64 -5.92 0.92
CA PHE A 88 10.77 -6.74 1.36
C PHE A 88 12.12 -6.12 1.03
N GLY A 89 12.28 -5.49 -0.14
CA GLY A 89 13.58 -5.06 -0.63
C GLY A 89 14.49 -6.24 -1.04
N PRO A 90 15.81 -6.00 -1.21
CA PRO A 90 16.75 -7.05 -1.58
C PRO A 90 16.82 -8.16 -0.50
N PRO A 91 16.83 -9.46 -0.87
CA PRO A 91 16.75 -10.55 0.11
C PRO A 91 17.83 -10.55 1.20
N LYS A 92 19.02 -10.01 0.91
CA LYS A 92 20.15 -9.99 1.86
C LYS A 92 20.13 -8.83 2.84
N THR A 93 19.51 -7.70 2.48
CA THR A 93 19.61 -6.44 3.24
C THR A 93 18.27 -5.89 3.68
N GLY A 94 17.19 -6.33 3.03
CA GLY A 94 15.87 -5.76 3.17
C GLY A 94 15.80 -4.28 2.77
N ILE A 95 14.69 -3.65 3.12
CA ILE A 95 14.48 -2.21 3.04
C ILE A 95 13.81 -1.70 4.31
N TYR A 96 14.36 -0.63 4.89
CA TYR A 96 13.82 -0.03 6.10
C TYR A 96 12.51 0.71 5.82
N SER A 97 11.50 0.46 6.65
CA SER A 97 10.20 1.14 6.65
C SER A 97 10.10 2.09 7.84
N LYS A 98 10.00 3.41 7.60
CA LYS A 98 9.80 4.39 8.68
C LYS A 98 8.35 4.41 9.20
N GLY A 99 7.43 3.83 8.44
CA GLY A 99 6.01 3.76 8.76
C GLY A 99 5.24 3.05 7.65
N VAL A 100 4.07 2.52 7.99
CA VAL A 100 3.23 1.76 7.04
C VAL A 100 2.77 2.66 5.89
N GLN A 101 2.53 3.95 6.17
CA GLN A 101 2.13 4.95 5.17
C GLN A 101 3.19 5.13 4.08
N GLU A 102 4.47 5.23 4.47
CA GLU A 102 5.58 5.37 3.51
C GLU A 102 5.69 4.12 2.65
N THR A 103 5.68 2.94 3.29
CA THR A 103 5.75 1.65 2.58
C THR A 103 4.56 1.46 1.63
N LEU A 104 3.34 1.79 2.08
CA LEU A 104 2.14 1.75 1.26
C LEU A 104 2.30 2.64 0.02
N PHE A 105 2.70 3.90 0.21
CA PHE A 105 2.88 4.82 -0.90
C PHE A 105 3.93 4.31 -1.90
N LYS A 106 5.07 3.80 -1.43
CA LYS A 106 6.09 3.22 -2.30
C LYS A 106 5.57 2.01 -3.09
N MET A 107 4.82 1.10 -2.44
CA MET A 107 4.19 -0.04 -3.13
C MET A 107 3.19 0.42 -4.20
N ALA A 108 2.32 1.37 -3.86
CA ALA A 108 1.30 1.89 -4.77
C ALA A 108 1.93 2.63 -5.97
N SER A 109 2.93 3.47 -5.72
CA SER A 109 3.70 4.16 -6.75
C SER A 109 4.43 3.17 -7.66
N ALA A 110 5.12 2.17 -7.10
CA ALA A 110 5.82 1.17 -7.90
C ALA A 110 4.85 0.36 -8.79
N ALA A 111 3.69 -0.02 -8.26
CA ALA A 111 2.67 -0.74 -9.03
C ALA A 111 2.13 0.10 -10.20
N ILE A 112 1.74 1.35 -9.95
CA ILE A 112 1.21 2.23 -11.00
C ILE A 112 2.31 2.69 -11.96
N GLU A 113 3.57 2.83 -11.57
CA GLU A 113 4.64 3.17 -12.50
C GLU A 113 5.02 2.00 -13.42
N THR A 114 4.99 0.77 -12.89
CA THR A 114 5.32 -0.45 -13.63
C THR A 114 4.24 -0.79 -14.66
N VAL A 115 2.96 -0.71 -14.29
CA VAL A 115 1.85 -1.16 -15.14
C VAL A 115 1.13 0.04 -15.78
N LYS A 116 1.41 0.28 -17.07
CA LYS A 116 0.84 1.41 -17.84
C LYS A 116 -0.65 1.30 -18.07
N GLU A 117 -1.17 0.09 -17.97
CA GLU A 117 -2.55 -0.29 -18.25
C GLU A 117 -3.52 0.14 -17.15
N ILE A 118 -3.05 0.53 -15.96
CA ILE A 118 -3.89 0.96 -14.82
C ILE A 118 -3.90 2.49 -14.62
N ASP A 119 -5.07 3.03 -14.28
CA ASP A 119 -5.32 4.46 -14.02
C ASP A 119 -5.23 4.79 -12.52
N THR A 120 -5.68 3.87 -11.68
CA THR A 120 -5.67 3.99 -10.22
C THR A 120 -5.30 2.68 -9.56
N VAL A 121 -4.67 2.75 -8.39
CA VAL A 121 -4.47 1.61 -7.49
C VAL A 121 -4.72 2.03 -6.05
N THR A 122 -5.49 1.21 -5.33
CA THR A 122 -5.85 1.38 -3.92
C THR A 122 -5.25 0.24 -3.13
N PHE A 123 -4.54 0.57 -2.05
CA PHE A 123 -4.01 -0.38 -1.08
C PHE A 123 -4.72 -0.19 0.25
N SER A 124 -4.98 -1.30 0.93
CA SER A 124 -5.46 -1.36 2.30
C SER A 124 -4.57 -2.33 3.09
N LEU A 125 -3.92 -1.80 4.14
CA LEU A 125 -2.91 -2.48 4.95
C LEU A 125 -3.29 -2.41 6.43
N PRO A 126 -3.98 -3.41 7.00
CA PRO A 126 -4.06 -3.56 8.44
C PRO A 126 -2.66 -3.85 9.01
N ASN A 127 -2.23 -3.12 10.02
CA ASN A 127 -0.98 -3.37 10.73
C ASN A 127 -1.23 -4.45 11.79
N LEU A 128 -0.96 -5.70 11.43
CA LEU A 128 -1.13 -6.84 12.32
C LEU A 128 -0.04 -6.78 13.40
N HIS A 129 -0.46 -6.74 14.66
CA HIS A 129 0.45 -6.52 15.77
C HIS A 129 1.03 -7.84 16.26
N PHE A 130 2.36 -7.89 16.32
CA PHE A 130 3.14 -8.89 17.01
C PHE A 130 3.96 -8.16 18.07
N LEU A 131 3.42 -8.08 19.29
CA LEU A 131 4.02 -7.30 20.37
C LEU A 131 5.03 -8.17 21.13
N PRO A 132 6.20 -7.63 21.52
CA PRO A 132 7.12 -8.37 22.38
C PRO A 132 6.42 -8.87 23.64
N CYS A 133 6.66 -10.13 23.99
CA CYS A 133 6.08 -10.73 25.18
C CYS A 133 6.60 -10.05 26.44
N SER A 134 5.70 -9.50 27.25
CA SER A 134 6.03 -8.93 28.55
C SER A 134 5.10 -9.48 29.61
N LEU A 135 5.61 -10.41 30.41
CA LEU A 135 4.87 -11.09 31.47
C LEU A 135 5.56 -10.82 32.82
N PRO A 136 5.02 -9.90 33.65
CA PRO A 136 5.68 -9.46 34.89
C PRO A 136 6.05 -10.60 35.84
N VAL A 137 5.24 -11.66 35.91
CA VAL A 137 5.48 -12.84 36.77
C VAL A 137 6.77 -13.58 36.41
N TYR A 138 7.14 -13.63 35.14
CA TYR A 138 8.36 -14.30 34.69
C TYR A 138 9.57 -13.38 34.82
N GLN A 139 9.41 -12.08 34.54
CA GLN A 139 10.46 -11.07 34.71
C GLN A 139 10.91 -10.96 36.17
N GLN A 140 10.00 -11.06 37.13
CA GLN A 140 10.32 -11.07 38.56
C GLN A 140 11.17 -12.28 38.98
N ASN A 141 11.12 -13.38 38.21
CA ASN A 141 11.93 -14.58 38.42
C ASN A 141 13.21 -14.60 37.56
N GLY A 142 13.57 -13.47 36.95
CA GLY A 142 14.78 -13.32 36.14
C GLY A 142 14.67 -13.87 34.71
N ILE A 143 13.47 -14.24 34.25
CA ILE A 143 13.25 -14.70 32.88
C ILE A 143 12.94 -13.48 32.00
N LEU A 144 13.80 -13.23 31.02
CA LEU A 144 13.66 -12.17 30.02
C LEU A 144 13.38 -12.80 28.66
N PHE A 145 12.50 -12.17 27.88
CA PHE A 145 12.25 -12.50 26.48
C PHE A 145 13.05 -11.49 25.65
N GLU A 146 14.13 -11.94 25.03
CA GLU A 146 15.14 -11.11 24.34
C GLU A 146 14.68 -10.79 22.90
N ASP A 147 13.49 -10.20 22.77
CA ASP A 147 12.83 -9.95 21.48
C ASP A 147 12.67 -11.21 20.61
N ASP A 148 12.52 -12.37 21.25
CA ASP A 148 12.44 -13.70 20.63
C ASP A 148 11.05 -14.34 20.77
N VAL A 149 10.19 -13.81 21.64
CA VAL A 149 8.80 -14.23 21.83
C VAL A 149 7.86 -13.05 21.60
N PHE A 150 6.88 -13.22 20.70
CA PHE A 150 5.89 -12.20 20.36
C PHE A 150 4.46 -12.72 20.52
N ILE A 151 3.56 -11.83 20.93
CA ILE A 151 2.13 -12.10 21.08
C ILE A 151 1.42 -11.54 19.84
N PRO A 152 0.86 -12.40 18.96
CA PRO A 152 0.01 -11.95 17.87
C PRO A 152 -1.34 -11.46 18.41
N SER A 153 -1.87 -10.38 17.84
CA SER A 153 -3.24 -9.94 18.09
C SER A 153 -3.96 -9.62 16.79
N ASP A 154 -5.18 -10.14 16.65
CA ASP A 154 -6.04 -9.87 15.50
C ASP A 154 -6.71 -8.48 15.60
N GLU A 155 -7.12 -8.10 16.81
CA GLU A 155 -7.78 -6.81 17.10
C GLU A 155 -7.31 -6.20 18.45
N PRO A 156 -7.29 -4.86 18.56
CA PRO A 156 -7.45 -3.89 17.48
C PRO A 156 -6.20 -3.82 16.59
N HIS A 157 -6.36 -3.41 15.34
CA HIS A 157 -5.24 -3.13 14.43
C HIS A 157 -5.40 -1.75 13.79
N GLY A 158 -4.27 -1.08 13.55
CA GLY A 158 -4.27 0.14 12.74
C GLY A 158 -4.60 -0.19 11.28
N LEU A 159 -5.47 0.58 10.63
CA LEU A 159 -5.79 0.42 9.21
C LEU A 159 -5.22 1.59 8.41
N ILE A 160 -4.29 1.31 7.50
CA ILE A 160 -3.69 2.31 6.63
C ILE A 160 -4.18 2.06 5.20
N THR A 161 -4.78 3.08 4.58
CA THR A 161 -5.25 3.00 3.19
C THR A 161 -4.72 4.17 2.38
N ALA A 162 -4.49 3.95 1.09
CA ALA A 162 -4.30 5.05 0.14
C ALA A 162 -4.72 4.63 -1.26
N THR A 163 -5.09 5.62 -2.07
CA THR A 163 -5.31 5.47 -3.51
C THR A 163 -4.35 6.38 -4.25
N VAL A 164 -3.58 5.82 -5.18
CA VAL A 164 -2.70 6.55 -6.10
C VAL A 164 -3.30 6.49 -7.49
N SER A 165 -3.27 7.61 -8.20
CA SER A 165 -3.78 7.72 -9.57
C SER A 165 -2.78 8.43 -10.47
N ARG A 166 -2.89 8.18 -11.78
CA ARG A 166 -2.12 8.94 -12.76
C ARG A 166 -2.62 10.37 -12.84
N TRP A 167 -1.68 11.30 -12.98
CA TRP A 167 -2.03 12.70 -13.26
C TRP A 167 -2.75 12.79 -14.60
N LYS A 168 -3.97 13.33 -14.62
CA LYS A 168 -4.69 13.62 -15.86
C LYS A 168 -4.36 15.05 -16.27
N THR A 169 -3.49 15.22 -17.25
CA THR A 169 -3.23 16.55 -17.82
C THR A 169 -4.54 17.05 -18.42
N ALA A 170 -5.14 18.09 -17.81
CA ALA A 170 -6.22 18.81 -18.48
C ALA A 170 -5.66 19.37 -19.80
N ARG A 171 -6.36 19.10 -20.90
CA ARG A 171 -6.06 19.74 -22.20
C ARG A 171 -6.16 21.26 -21.96
N PRO A 172 -5.11 22.07 -22.18
CA PRO A 172 -5.25 23.51 -22.04
C PRO A 172 -6.37 23.97 -22.98
N PRO A 173 -7.27 24.88 -22.54
CA PRO A 173 -8.29 25.41 -23.41
C PRO A 173 -7.61 26.03 -24.63
N SER A 174 -8.08 25.68 -25.84
CA SER A 174 -7.62 26.30 -27.07
C SER A 174 -7.77 27.80 -26.94
N THR A 175 -6.68 28.55 -27.02
CA THR A 175 -6.70 30.01 -27.03
C THR A 175 -7.39 30.47 -28.31
N SER A 176 -8.72 30.68 -28.25
CA SER A 176 -9.40 31.47 -29.25
C SER A 176 -8.87 32.89 -29.13
N SER A 177 -8.27 33.38 -30.21
CA SER A 177 -7.68 34.72 -30.34
C SER A 177 -8.65 35.81 -29.87
N LEU A 178 -8.37 36.41 -28.71
CA LEU A 178 -8.95 37.70 -28.33
C LEU A 178 -8.29 38.76 -29.21
N ARG A 179 -9.02 39.20 -30.23
CA ARG A 179 -8.72 40.44 -30.95
C ARG A 179 -8.72 41.58 -29.94
N ARG A 180 -7.56 42.16 -29.68
CA ARG A 180 -7.45 43.45 -28.99
C ARG A 180 -7.98 44.53 -29.92
N SER A 181 -9.17 45.06 -29.64
CA SER A 181 -9.59 46.37 -30.15
C SER A 181 -8.78 47.44 -29.41
N ARG A 182 -8.03 48.24 -30.18
CA ARG A 182 -7.36 49.45 -29.70
C ARG A 182 -8.41 50.50 -29.35
N LEU A 183 -8.27 51.13 -28.19
CA LEU A 183 -8.44 52.55 -27.95
C LEU A 183 -7.36 52.98 -26.96
#